data_AF-A0A269XNP9-F1
#
_entry.id   AF-A0A269XNP9-F1
#
_cell.length_a   1.000
_cell.length_b   1.000
_cell.length_c   1.000
_cell.angle_alpha   90.00
_cell.angle_beta   90.00
_cell.angle_gamma   90.00
#
_symmetry.space_group_name_H-M   'P 1'
#
loop_
_entity.id
_entity.type
_entity.pdbx_description
1 polymer ?
#
loop_
_entity_poly.entity_id
_entity_poly.type
_entity_poly.pdbx_seq_one_letter_code
_entity_poly.pdbx_strand_id
1 'polypeptide(L)'
;WAVMKESPGMPPGANTINPAVIEGGRHPAFIADECRLWITVHYLPYERYEDVVKEIEDYLNRVAEADIWLRENPLEFEWGGESMIEDKGEIFPSFTVPVEHPGFKQLEIAHQHVHGRSLQHGMSTTVTDGGWIAHFDI
;
A
#
# COMPACT_ATOMS: atom_id res chain seq x y z
N TRP A 1 3.96 10.92 -6.84
CA TRP A 1 4.90 9.90 -6.33
C TRP A 1 5.76 9.25 -7.40
N ALA A 2 5.19 8.75 -8.50
CA ALA A 2 5.91 7.99 -9.55
C ALA A 2 7.22 8.57 -10.11
N VAL A 3 7.44 9.88 -10.00
CA VAL A 3 8.67 10.57 -10.44
C VAL A 3 9.58 10.99 -9.27
N MET A 4 9.01 11.24 -8.10
CA MET A 4 9.69 11.90 -6.97
C MET A 4 10.16 10.94 -5.89
N LYS A 5 9.66 9.70 -5.90
CA LYS A 5 9.97 8.65 -4.93
C LYS A 5 10.54 7.45 -5.68
N GLU A 6 11.63 6.87 -5.17
CA GLU A 6 12.32 5.74 -5.80
C GLU A 6 12.82 4.74 -4.76
N SER A 7 12.91 3.45 -5.08
CA SER A 7 13.49 2.43 -4.21
C SER A 7 14.38 1.48 -5.01
N PRO A 8 15.56 1.09 -4.51
CA PRO A 8 16.41 0.11 -5.16
C PRO A 8 15.65 -1.18 -5.48
N GLY A 9 15.73 -1.63 -6.74
CA GLY A 9 15.07 -2.85 -7.21
C GLY A 9 13.57 -2.71 -7.50
N MET A 10 12.98 -1.51 -7.32
CA MET A 10 11.58 -1.23 -7.65
C MET A 10 11.48 -0.35 -8.90
N PRO A 11 10.58 -0.65 -9.87
CA PRO A 11 10.42 0.22 -11.03
C PRO A 11 9.80 1.57 -10.63
N PRO A 12 10.12 2.67 -11.36
CA PRO A 12 9.44 3.94 -11.18
C PRO A 12 7.91 3.79 -11.29
N GLY A 13 7.19 4.42 -10.38
CA GLY A 13 5.72 4.36 -10.34
C GLY A 13 5.13 3.11 -9.67
N ALA A 14 5.92 2.25 -9.02
CA ALA A 14 5.41 1.13 -8.25
C ALA A 14 4.52 1.53 -7.05
N ASN A 15 4.70 2.73 -6.51
CA ASN A 15 3.86 3.31 -5.46
C ASN A 15 2.61 3.97 -6.05
N THR A 16 1.68 3.12 -6.47
CA THR A 16 0.43 3.52 -7.12
C THR A 16 -0.65 3.93 -6.11
N ILE A 17 -1.55 4.81 -6.56
CA ILE A 17 -2.79 5.16 -5.86
C ILE A 17 -3.94 4.76 -6.80
N ASN A 18 -4.73 3.77 -6.41
CA ASN A 18 -5.75 3.17 -7.25
C ASN A 18 -7.15 3.29 -6.62
N PRO A 19 -8.01 4.21 -7.09
CA PRO A 19 -9.41 4.25 -6.67
C PRO A 19 -10.17 3.09 -7.33
N ALA A 20 -10.49 2.06 -6.55
CA ALA A 20 -11.04 0.81 -7.05
C ALA A 20 -12.57 0.75 -6.98
N VAL A 21 -13.17 1.45 -6.00
CA VAL A 21 -14.63 1.47 -5.78
C VAL A 21 -15.08 2.90 -5.51
N ILE A 22 -16.21 3.27 -6.11
CA ILE A 22 -16.92 4.54 -5.87
C ILE A 22 -18.39 4.25 -5.64
N GLU A 23 -18.94 4.77 -4.55
CA GLU A 23 -20.36 4.65 -4.21
C GLU A 23 -20.89 6.02 -3.82
N GLY A 24 -22.01 6.46 -4.39
CA GLY A 24 -22.57 7.77 -4.06
C GLY A 24 -23.87 8.08 -4.81
N GLY A 25 -24.70 8.92 -4.19
CA GLY A 25 -26.03 9.26 -4.69
C GLY A 25 -27.06 8.12 -4.58
N ARG A 26 -28.33 8.49 -4.41
CA ARG A 26 -29.42 7.53 -4.15
C ARG A 26 -30.52 7.56 -5.21
N HIS A 27 -30.74 8.71 -5.84
CA HIS A 27 -31.81 8.90 -6.80
C HIS A 27 -31.49 10.08 -7.74
N PRO A 28 -31.77 9.98 -9.06
CA PRO A 28 -31.40 11.02 -10.04
C PRO A 28 -32.13 12.36 -9.86
N ALA A 29 -33.24 12.38 -9.12
CA ALA A 29 -33.98 13.61 -8.82
C ALA A 29 -33.47 14.37 -7.59
N PHE A 30 -32.51 13.81 -6.84
CA PHE A 30 -31.97 14.42 -5.63
C PHE A 30 -30.47 14.71 -5.78
N ILE A 31 -30.02 15.79 -5.14
CA ILE A 31 -28.60 16.08 -5.02
C ILE A 31 -27.99 15.03 -4.09
N ALA A 32 -26.87 14.43 -4.49
CA ALA A 32 -26.15 13.49 -3.64
C ALA A 32 -25.59 14.21 -2.41
N ASP A 33 -25.80 13.61 -1.24
CA ASP A 33 -25.32 14.08 0.06
C ASP A 33 -24.09 13.29 0.55
N GLU A 34 -23.71 12.22 -0.14
CA GLU A 34 -22.60 11.34 0.24
C GLU A 34 -21.93 10.71 -1.00
N CYS A 35 -20.61 10.54 -0.91
CA CYS A 35 -19.79 9.76 -1.82
C CYS A 35 -18.67 9.07 -1.02
N ARG A 36 -18.46 7.78 -1.25
CA ARG A 36 -17.44 6.95 -0.62
C ARG A 36 -16.50 6.39 -1.68
N LEU A 37 -15.20 6.39 -1.36
CA LEU A 37 -14.14 5.91 -2.24
C LEU A 37 -13.30 4.87 -1.50
N TRP A 38 -13.07 3.72 -2.13
CA TRP A 38 -12.08 2.75 -1.66
C TRP A 38 -10.85 2.85 -2.55
N ILE A 39 -9.72 3.17 -1.94
CA ILE A 39 -8.48 3.47 -2.64
C ILE A 39 -7.39 2.54 -2.11
N THR A 40 -6.76 1.78 -2.99
CA THR A 40 -5.56 1.02 -2.67
C THR A 40 -4.32 1.88 -2.89
N VAL A 41 -3.46 1.93 -1.88
CA VAL A 41 -2.21 2.69 -1.93
C VAL A 41 -1.04 1.74 -1.76
N HIS A 42 -0.16 1.70 -2.76
CA HIS A 42 1.13 1.02 -2.64
C HIS A 42 2.19 2.02 -2.22
N TYR A 43 3.04 1.63 -1.27
CA TYR A 43 4.16 2.43 -0.78
C TYR A 43 5.47 1.66 -0.89
N LEU A 44 6.59 2.38 -0.86
CA LEU A 44 7.91 1.80 -1.06
C LEU A 44 8.44 1.09 0.21
N PRO A 45 9.34 0.10 0.06
CA PRO A 45 9.80 -0.75 1.18
C PRO A 45 10.45 -0.06 2.38
N TYR A 46 10.94 1.17 2.24
CA TYR A 46 11.54 1.95 3.32
C TYR A 46 10.57 2.95 3.93
N GLU A 47 9.39 3.12 3.32
CA GLU A 47 8.35 3.99 3.82
C GLU A 47 7.55 3.26 4.90
N ARG A 48 7.13 4.00 5.92
CA ARG A 48 6.17 3.51 6.88
C ARG A 48 4.77 3.86 6.42
N TYR A 49 3.83 2.92 6.52
CA TYR A 49 2.46 3.18 6.08
C TYR A 49 1.83 4.34 6.85
N GLU A 50 2.19 4.57 8.13
CA GLU A 50 1.65 5.70 8.90
C GLU A 50 2.07 7.06 8.33
N ASP A 51 3.31 7.17 7.86
CA ASP A 51 3.82 8.40 7.25
C ASP A 51 3.12 8.65 5.89
N VAL A 52 2.85 7.58 5.15
CA VAL A 52 2.13 7.61 3.86
C VAL A 52 0.67 8.02 4.05
N VAL A 53 0.00 7.45 5.05
CA VAL A 53 -1.36 7.83 5.46
C VAL A 53 -1.42 9.31 5.79
N LYS A 54 -0.51 9.79 6.64
CA LYS A 54 -0.44 11.20 7.01
C LYS A 54 -0.22 12.11 5.80
N GLU A 55 0.67 11.73 4.87
CA GLU A 55 0.92 12.51 3.65
C GLU A 55 -0.35 12.65 2.78
N ILE A 56 -1.12 11.56 2.65
CA ILE A 56 -2.38 11.55 1.89
C ILE A 56 -3.42 12.43 2.57
N GLU A 57 -3.66 12.26 3.87
CA GLU A 57 -4.65 13.04 4.61
C GLU A 57 -4.31 14.53 4.58
N ASP A 58 -3.05 14.89 4.83
CA ASP A 58 -2.58 16.28 4.78
C ASP A 58 -2.83 16.90 3.39
N TYR A 59 -2.62 16.14 2.32
CA TYR A 59 -2.88 16.62 0.95
C TYR A 59 -4.37 16.78 0.68
N LEU A 60 -5.17 15.76 0.99
CA LEU A 60 -6.61 15.77 0.71
C LEU A 60 -7.35 16.81 1.55
N ASN A 61 -6.98 17.00 2.82
CA ASN A 61 -7.56 18.05 3.66
C ASN A 61 -7.27 19.46 3.11
N ARG A 62 -6.05 19.74 2.63
CA ARG A 62 -5.76 21.02 1.95
C ARG A 62 -6.59 21.24 0.69
N VAL A 63 -6.89 20.18 -0.05
CA VAL A 63 -7.78 20.26 -1.22
C VAL A 63 -9.23 20.50 -0.78
N ALA A 64 -9.69 19.81 0.25
CA ALA A 64 -11.03 19.97 0.83
C ALA A 64 -11.26 21.38 1.39
N GLU A 65 -10.26 21.99 2.02
CA GLU A 65 -10.29 23.37 2.51
C GLU A 65 -10.55 24.40 1.39
N ALA A 66 -10.19 24.09 0.15
CA ALA A 66 -10.44 24.99 -0.98
C ALA A 66 -11.89 24.88 -1.52
N ASP A 67 -12.58 23.77 -1.28
CA ASP A 67 -13.94 23.52 -1.74
C ASP A 67 -14.98 24.14 -0.78
N ILE A 68 -16.11 24.60 -1.30
CA ILE A 68 -17.13 25.29 -0.49
C ILE A 68 -17.91 24.29 0.37
N TRP A 69 -18.26 23.13 -0.18
CA TRP A 69 -19.05 22.13 0.51
C TRP A 69 -18.20 21.32 1.48
N LEU A 70 -16.99 20.91 1.06
CA LEU A 70 -16.09 20.11 1.91
C LEU A 70 -15.52 20.90 3.11
N ARG A 71 -15.48 22.24 3.05
CA ARG A 71 -15.13 23.06 4.22
C ARG A 71 -16.10 22.92 5.38
N GLU A 72 -17.39 22.77 5.07
CA GLU A 72 -18.45 22.59 6.07
C GLU A 72 -18.74 21.11 6.33
N ASN A 73 -18.33 20.22 5.42
CA ASN A 73 -18.53 18.77 5.46
C ASN A 73 -17.18 18.07 5.21
N PRO A 74 -16.28 18.03 6.22
CA PRO A 74 -14.91 17.56 6.05
C PRO A 74 -14.85 16.08 5.63
N LEU A 75 -13.73 15.71 5.00
CA LEU A 75 -13.47 14.32 4.63
C LEU A 75 -13.35 13.43 5.87
N GLU A 76 -13.91 12.23 5.78
CA GLU A 76 -13.74 11.17 6.77
C GLU A 76 -12.80 10.10 6.18
N PHE A 77 -11.88 9.59 7.01
CA PHE A 77 -10.87 8.63 6.60
C PHE A 77 -11.01 7.35 7.42
N GLU A 78 -11.03 6.21 6.73
CA GLU A 78 -10.96 4.88 7.33
C GLU A 78 -9.76 4.15 6.73
N TRP A 79 -8.83 3.72 7.59
CA TRP A 79 -7.63 2.98 7.22
C TRP A 79 -7.56 1.66 7.97
N GLY A 80 -7.01 0.64 7.32
CA GLY A 80 -6.83 -0.68 7.93
C GLY A 80 -7.99 -1.62 7.66
N GLY A 81 -8.19 -2.55 8.60
CA GLY A 81 -9.00 -3.75 8.44
C GLY A 81 -8.13 -5.00 8.55
N GLU A 82 -8.75 -6.12 8.91
CA GLU A 82 -8.08 -7.42 8.98
C GLU A 82 -8.28 -8.22 7.69
N SER A 83 -9.11 -7.72 6.76
CA SER A 83 -9.53 -8.46 5.57
C SER A 83 -9.87 -7.54 4.41
N MET A 84 -9.15 -7.72 3.30
CA MET A 84 -9.51 -7.11 2.00
C MET A 84 -10.92 -7.49 1.50
N ILE A 85 -11.51 -8.58 2.01
CA ILE A 85 -12.81 -9.10 1.53
C ILE A 85 -13.96 -8.63 2.41
N GLU A 86 -13.83 -8.81 3.72
CA GLU A 86 -14.91 -8.52 4.68
C GLU A 86 -14.95 -7.04 5.04
N ASP A 87 -13.80 -6.48 5.42
CA ASP A 87 -13.68 -5.07 5.83
C ASP A 87 -13.49 -4.14 4.64
N LYS A 88 -13.23 -4.71 3.44
CA LYS A 88 -12.77 -3.97 2.25
C LYS A 88 -11.55 -3.11 2.54
N GLY A 89 -10.72 -3.57 3.48
CA GLY A 89 -9.57 -2.85 3.97
C GLY A 89 -8.59 -3.81 4.62
N GLU A 90 -7.32 -3.65 4.30
CA GLU A 90 -6.22 -4.38 4.92
C GLU A 90 -4.94 -3.60 4.71
N ILE A 91 -4.04 -3.68 5.68
CA ILE A 91 -2.70 -3.14 5.56
C ILE A 91 -1.73 -4.30 5.41
N PHE A 92 -0.90 -4.27 4.37
CA PHE A 92 0.21 -5.19 4.22
C PHE A 92 1.50 -4.44 4.52
N PRO A 93 2.20 -4.74 5.63
CA PRO A 93 3.51 -4.19 5.90
C PRO A 93 4.48 -4.56 4.78
N SER A 94 5.30 -3.61 4.34
CA SER A 94 6.43 -3.94 3.47
C SER A 94 7.53 -4.62 4.25
N PHE A 95 8.25 -5.57 3.63
CA PHE A 95 9.44 -6.18 4.22
C PHE A 95 10.53 -6.42 3.18
N THR A 96 11.75 -6.61 3.66
CA THR A 96 12.90 -7.00 2.85
C THR A 96 13.58 -8.19 3.50
N VAL A 97 13.92 -9.20 2.71
CA VAL A 97 14.64 -10.37 3.20
C VAL A 97 16.14 -10.05 3.32
N PRO A 98 16.76 -10.23 4.50
CA PRO A 98 18.20 -10.00 4.67
C PRO A 98 19.02 -11.08 3.95
N VAL A 99 19.70 -10.71 2.86
CA VAL A 99 20.50 -11.64 2.03
C VAL A 99 21.74 -12.20 2.73
N GLU A 100 22.17 -11.55 3.82
CA GLU A 100 23.28 -12.02 4.66
C GLU A 100 22.84 -12.96 5.78
N HIS A 101 21.53 -13.19 5.94
CA HIS A 101 21.02 -14.09 6.98
C HIS A 101 21.37 -15.56 6.67
N PRO A 102 21.76 -16.37 7.67
CA PRO A 102 22.13 -17.78 7.46
C PRO A 102 21.05 -18.59 6.74
N GLY A 103 19.77 -18.32 7.04
CA GLY A 103 18.64 -18.97 6.36
C GLY A 103 18.56 -18.64 4.86
N PHE A 104 18.90 -17.41 4.46
CA PHE A 104 18.95 -17.05 3.04
C PHE A 104 20.10 -17.78 2.32
N LYS A 105 21.29 -17.80 2.93
CA LYS A 105 22.44 -18.53 2.37
C LYS A 105 22.18 -20.04 2.27
N GLN A 106 21.47 -20.62 3.24
CA GLN A 106 21.06 -22.02 3.18
C GLN A 106 20.11 -22.29 2.01
N LEU A 107 19.14 -21.41 1.77
CA LEU A 107 18.24 -21.48 0.62
C LEU A 107 19.01 -21.37 -0.71
N GLU A 108 19.99 -20.46 -0.78
CA GLU A 108 20.84 -20.28 -1.96
C GLU A 108 21.64 -21.56 -2.30
N ILE A 109 22.24 -22.20 -1.29
CA ILE A 109 22.95 -23.48 -1.44
C ILE A 109 22.00 -24.58 -1.91
N ALA A 110 20.81 -24.69 -1.30
CA ALA A 110 19.82 -25.70 -1.67
C ALA A 110 19.33 -25.51 -3.12
N HIS A 111 19.05 -24.27 -3.53
CA HIS A 111 18.64 -23.96 -4.89
C HIS A 111 19.74 -24.31 -5.91
N GLN A 112 21.00 -23.96 -5.63
CA GLN A 112 22.13 -24.33 -6.49
C GLN A 112 22.28 -25.85 -6.61
N HIS A 113 22.10 -26.59 -5.51
CA HIS A 113 22.21 -28.06 -5.52
C HIS A 113 21.10 -28.72 -6.35
N VAL A 114 19.86 -28.26 -6.23
CA VAL A 114 18.70 -28.85 -6.92
C VAL A 114 18.62 -28.41 -8.39
N HIS A 115 18.92 -27.15 -8.68
CA HIS A 115 18.69 -26.55 -10.00
C HIS A 115 19.97 -26.29 -10.81
N GLY A 116 21.15 -26.48 -10.23
CA GLY A 116 22.43 -26.28 -10.90
C GLY A 116 22.75 -24.82 -11.25
N ARG A 117 22.00 -23.85 -10.71
CA ARG A 117 22.14 -22.41 -11.04
C ARG A 117 21.94 -21.54 -9.79
N SER A 118 22.58 -20.36 -9.78
CA SER A 118 22.51 -19.42 -8.66
C SER A 118 21.09 -18.93 -8.42
N LEU A 119 20.72 -18.75 -7.16
CA LEU A 119 19.45 -18.15 -6.78
C LEU A 119 19.39 -16.71 -7.32
N GLN A 120 18.26 -16.35 -7.91
CA GLN A 120 17.97 -14.97 -8.30
C GLN A 120 17.02 -14.37 -7.27
N HIS A 121 17.25 -13.12 -6.87
CA HIS A 121 16.40 -12.39 -5.94
C HIS A 121 16.16 -10.97 -6.44
N GLY A 122 15.07 -10.35 -5.99
CA GLY A 122 14.65 -9.01 -6.37
C GLY A 122 13.45 -8.55 -5.55
N MET A 123 12.94 -7.36 -5.86
CA MET A 123 11.75 -6.82 -5.20
C MET A 123 10.49 -7.19 -5.99
N SER A 124 9.39 -7.42 -5.28
CA SER A 124 8.07 -7.58 -5.87
C SER A 124 7.27 -6.29 -5.74
N THR A 125 6.47 -5.97 -6.76
CA THR A 125 5.46 -4.90 -6.71
C THR A 125 4.15 -5.35 -6.08
N THR A 126 4.09 -6.60 -5.60
CA THR A 126 2.89 -7.21 -4.98
C THR A 126 3.13 -7.45 -3.50
N VAL A 127 2.03 -7.56 -2.75
CA VAL A 127 2.05 -7.88 -1.31
C VAL A 127 2.11 -9.39 -1.06
N THR A 128 2.63 -9.77 0.10
CA THR A 128 2.59 -11.14 0.64
C THR A 128 2.52 -11.09 2.17
N ASP A 129 2.08 -12.19 2.81
CA ASP A 129 2.02 -12.32 4.27
C ASP A 129 3.39 -12.23 4.97
N GLY A 130 4.49 -12.30 4.22
CA GLY A 130 5.84 -12.12 4.75
C GLY A 130 6.03 -10.76 5.44
N GLY A 131 5.24 -9.76 5.05
CA GLY A 131 5.18 -8.47 5.73
C GLY A 131 4.80 -8.58 7.21
N TRP A 132 3.79 -9.40 7.50
CA TRP A 132 3.33 -9.64 8.87
C TRP A 132 4.31 -10.46 9.68
N ILE A 133 4.92 -11.48 9.06
CA ILE A 133 5.97 -12.29 9.70
C ILE A 133 7.12 -11.38 10.17
N ALA A 134 7.60 -10.51 9.28
CA ALA A 134 8.65 -9.54 9.61
C ALA A 134 8.20 -8.51 10.65
N HIS A 135 6.95 -8.05 10.60
CA HIS A 135 6.39 -7.10 11.56
C HIS A 135 6.35 -7.67 12.99
N PHE A 136 6.11 -8.97 13.13
CA PHE A 136 6.07 -9.66 14.42
C PHE A 136 7.40 -10.29 14.85
N ASP A 137 8.51 -9.99 14.15
CA ASP A 137 9.85 -10.52 14.42
C ASP A 137 9.93 -12.07 14.46
N ILE A 138 9.19 -12.74 13.57
CA ILE A 138 9.17 -14.21 13.39
C ILE A 138 10.12 -14.63 12.27
#